data_AF-A0ABD5UPH7-F1
#
_entry.id   AF-A0ABD5UPH7-F1
#
_cell.length_a   1.000
_cell.length_b   1.000
_cell.length_c   1.000
_cell.angle_alpha   90.00
_cell.angle_beta   90.00
_cell.angle_gamma   90.00
#
_symmetry.space_group_name_H-M   'P 1'
#
loop_
_entity.id
_entity.type
_entity.pdbx_description
1 polymer ?
#
loop_
_entity_poly.entity_id
_entity_poly.type
_entity_poly.pdbx_seq_one_letter_code
_entity_poly.pdbx_strand_id
1 'polypeptide(L)'
;MASLFLFLAHRCLLDQHTAHGEIRRWLGNQGGCRDVRYAPSAIRRHEVRATIAPEHLLGDPHPSGTVELRVKFDFPNDTGYDHYEIQWIDGEGCYSFGWHQDETHPDLGKCHFQLDHRDETVARKPAVFHDNHPVNVLEQRLSLVASILEVIAWENDRPRLSQWPPADV
;
A
#
# COMPACT_ATOMS: atom_id res chain seq x y z
N MET A 1 1.44 6.48 24.76
CA MET A 1 0.06 7.04 24.75
C MET A 1 -0.35 7.13 23.29
N ALA A 2 -1.17 6.20 22.80
CA ALA A 2 -1.64 6.21 21.43
C ALA A 2 -2.70 7.31 21.28
N SER A 3 -2.43 8.29 20.43
CA SER A 3 -3.41 9.31 20.08
C SER A 3 -4.35 8.71 19.04
N LEU A 4 -5.54 8.28 19.49
CA LEU A 4 -6.59 7.79 18.61
C LEU A 4 -7.27 9.01 17.96
N PHE A 5 -6.80 9.41 16.78
CA PHE A 5 -7.54 10.39 15.98
C PHE A 5 -8.58 9.66 15.13
N LEU A 6 -9.83 9.63 15.62
CA LEU A 6 -10.98 9.33 14.76
C LEU A 6 -11.20 10.54 13.84
N PHE A 7 -10.71 10.46 12.61
CA PHE A 7 -11.08 11.38 11.54
C PHE A 7 -12.30 10.81 10.81
N LEU A 8 -13.49 11.29 11.16
CA LEU A 8 -14.68 11.16 10.30
C LEU A 8 -14.48 12.10 9.12
N ALA A 9 -13.75 11.66 8.11
CA ALA A 9 -13.61 12.40 6.87
C ALA A 9 -14.95 12.34 6.14
N HIS A 10 -15.68 13.46 6.13
CA HIS A 10 -16.79 13.63 5.21
C HIS A 10 -16.21 13.52 3.79
N ARG A 11 -16.61 12.49 3.03
CA ARG A 11 -16.16 12.20 1.65
C ARG A 11 -16.17 13.44 0.73
N CYS A 12 -17.03 14.42 1.03
CA CYS A 12 -17.16 15.67 0.27
C CYS A 12 -15.99 16.66 0.43
N LEU A 13 -15.05 16.46 1.36
CA LEU A 13 -13.93 17.37 1.61
C LEU A 13 -12.57 16.82 1.17
N LEU A 14 -12.50 15.55 0.78
CA LEU A 14 -11.25 14.89 0.43
C LEU A 14 -11.11 14.82 -1.09
N ASP A 15 -10.04 15.43 -1.60
CA ASP A 15 -9.63 15.31 -3.00
C ASP A 15 -8.23 14.67 -3.10
N GLN A 16 -7.88 14.28 -4.31
CA GLN A 16 -6.60 13.65 -4.61
C GLN A 16 -5.39 14.50 -4.18
N HIS A 17 -5.48 15.83 -4.33
CA HIS A 17 -4.39 16.72 -3.98
C HIS A 17 -4.17 16.76 -2.45
N THR A 18 -5.25 16.82 -1.69
CA THR A 18 -5.25 16.83 -0.22
C THR A 18 -4.77 15.48 0.32
N ALA A 19 -5.36 14.38 -0.15
CA ALA A 19 -4.98 13.02 0.25
C ALA A 19 -3.49 12.75 0.02
N HIS A 20 -2.97 13.00 -1.19
CA HIS A 20 -1.55 12.82 -1.48
C HIS A 20 -0.66 13.79 -0.70
N GLY A 21 -1.13 15.01 -0.41
CA GLY A 21 -0.44 15.96 0.43
C GLY A 21 -0.22 15.45 1.86
N GLU A 22 -1.26 14.89 2.45
CA GLU A 22 -1.22 14.32 3.79
C GLU A 22 -0.41 13.03 3.86
N ILE A 23 -0.58 12.13 2.88
CA ILE A 23 0.23 10.91 2.76
C ILE A 23 1.72 11.26 2.66
N ARG A 24 2.09 12.21 1.79
CA ARG A 24 3.48 12.65 1.66
C ARG A 24 4.02 13.21 2.97
N ARG A 25 3.23 14.04 3.67
CA ARG A 25 3.62 14.60 4.96
C ARG A 25 3.79 13.51 6.02
N TRP A 26 2.86 12.57 6.08
CA TRP A 26 2.89 11.46 7.03
C TRP A 26 4.11 10.57 6.80
N LEU A 27 4.34 10.11 5.56
CA LEU A 27 5.52 9.32 5.17
C LEU A 27 6.83 10.05 5.47
N GLY A 28 6.89 11.36 5.19
CA GLY A 28 8.08 12.18 5.47
C GLY A 28 8.45 12.29 6.95
N ASN A 29 7.54 11.92 7.86
CA ASN A 29 7.78 11.89 9.30
C ASN A 29 8.02 10.47 9.84
N GLN A 30 8.00 9.43 9.00
CA GLN A 30 8.24 8.05 9.44
C GLN A 30 9.73 7.70 9.36
N GLY A 31 10.21 6.96 10.37
CA GLY A 31 11.54 6.33 10.31
C GLY A 31 11.62 5.35 9.15
N GLY A 32 12.77 5.30 8.47
CA GLY A 32 12.97 4.41 7.33
C GLY A 32 12.40 4.90 5.99
N CYS A 33 11.53 5.93 5.99
CA CYS A 33 11.04 6.56 4.75
C CYS A 33 11.99 7.66 4.27
N ARG A 34 12.39 7.60 3.00
CA ARG A 34 13.28 8.57 2.33
C ARG A 34 12.73 8.94 0.95
N ASP A 35 13.24 10.02 0.38
CA ASP A 35 12.89 10.50 -0.97
C ASP A 35 11.38 10.63 -1.25
N VAL A 36 10.60 10.97 -0.22
CA VAL A 36 9.13 11.04 -0.32
C VAL A 36 8.69 12.16 -1.27
N ARG A 37 8.16 11.76 -2.43
CA ARG A 37 7.89 12.65 -3.56
C ARG A 37 6.57 12.34 -4.23
N TYR A 38 6.03 13.34 -4.91
CA TYR A 38 4.93 13.12 -5.84
C TYR A 38 5.45 12.58 -7.16
N ALA A 39 4.66 11.74 -7.82
CA ALA A 39 4.90 11.32 -9.19
C ALA A 39 3.67 11.58 -10.10
N PRO A 40 3.89 11.90 -11.40
CA PRO A 40 5.19 12.13 -12.01
C PRO A 40 5.87 13.44 -11.57
N SER A 41 5.13 14.38 -10.96
CA SER A 41 5.72 15.64 -10.46
C SER A 41 4.91 16.28 -9.33
N ALA A 42 5.47 17.31 -8.70
CA ALA A 42 4.76 18.08 -7.67
C ALA A 42 3.54 18.87 -8.19
N ILE A 43 3.47 19.11 -9.51
CA ILE A 43 2.33 19.73 -10.18
C ILE A 43 1.28 18.67 -10.50
N ARG A 44 1.71 17.49 -11.00
CA ARG A 44 0.84 16.36 -11.33
C ARG A 44 1.00 15.27 -10.27
N ARG A 45 0.26 15.40 -9.17
CA ARG A 45 0.35 14.53 -7.99
C ARG A 45 -0.53 13.30 -8.16
N HIS A 46 -0.18 12.44 -9.12
CA HIS A 46 -0.94 11.23 -9.40
C HIS A 46 -0.77 10.17 -8.31
N GLU A 47 0.41 10.14 -7.70
CA GLU A 47 0.74 9.21 -6.62
C GLU A 47 1.83 9.82 -5.73
N VAL A 48 2.05 9.21 -4.58
CA VAL A 48 3.19 9.44 -3.69
C VAL A 48 4.11 8.24 -3.76
N ARG A 49 5.40 8.49 -3.94
CA ARG A 49 6.46 7.48 -3.89
C ARG A 49 7.40 7.74 -2.73
N ALA A 50 7.90 6.68 -2.11
CA ALA A 50 8.95 6.75 -1.10
C ALA A 50 9.94 5.61 -1.30
N THR A 51 11.23 5.88 -1.03
CA THR A 51 12.23 4.85 -0.82
C THR A 51 12.15 4.42 0.63
N ILE A 52 11.93 3.14 0.89
CA ILE A 52 11.82 2.60 2.25
C ILE A 52 13.09 1.81 2.55
N ALA A 53 13.65 2.01 3.73
CA ALA A 53 14.63 1.11 4.33
C ALA A 53 13.86 0.15 5.27
N PRO A 54 13.57 -1.10 4.85
CA PRO A 54 12.64 -1.97 5.57
C PRO A 54 13.06 -2.22 7.01
N GLU A 55 14.36 -2.43 7.27
CA GLU A 55 14.89 -2.65 8.62
C GLU A 55 14.55 -1.51 9.59
N HIS A 56 14.50 -0.28 9.10
CA HIS A 56 14.22 0.89 9.92
C HIS A 56 12.72 1.13 10.10
N LEU A 57 11.91 0.78 9.09
CA LEU A 57 10.47 0.96 9.14
C LEU A 57 9.77 -0.17 9.90
N LEU A 58 10.17 -1.42 9.63
CA LEU A 58 9.54 -2.64 10.15
C LEU A 58 10.22 -3.14 11.42
N GLY A 59 11.51 -2.80 11.63
CA GLY A 59 12.31 -3.28 12.77
C GLY A 59 12.98 -4.63 12.55
N ASP A 60 12.74 -5.29 11.41
CA ASP A 60 13.28 -6.61 11.09
C ASP A 60 14.23 -6.56 9.86
N PRO A 61 15.28 -7.41 9.83
CA PRO A 61 16.13 -7.55 8.65
C PRO A 61 15.32 -7.89 7.40
N HIS A 62 15.67 -7.27 6.28
CA HIS A 62 15.06 -7.53 4.99
C HIS A 62 16.16 -7.83 3.95
N PRO A 63 15.97 -8.79 3.03
CA PRO A 63 17.00 -9.15 2.05
C PRO A 63 17.51 -7.96 1.24
N SER A 64 16.60 -7.10 0.80
CA SER A 64 16.91 -5.88 0.05
C SER A 64 17.08 -4.69 1.00
N GLY A 65 18.17 -3.94 0.82
CA GLY A 65 18.48 -2.79 1.67
C GLY A 65 17.48 -1.63 1.53
N THR A 66 16.83 -1.53 0.37
CA THR A 66 15.73 -0.58 0.12
C THR A 66 14.66 -1.18 -0.79
N VAL A 67 13.43 -0.68 -0.65
CA VAL A 67 12.29 -0.96 -1.54
C VAL A 67 11.60 0.35 -1.94
N GLU A 68 10.78 0.33 -2.99
CA GLU A 68 9.91 1.46 -3.34
C GLU A 68 8.49 1.22 -2.81
N LEU A 69 7.93 2.21 -2.10
CA LEU A 69 6.51 2.27 -1.78
C LEU A 69 5.82 3.21 -2.78
N ARG A 70 4.75 2.75 -3.42
CA ARG A 70 3.84 3.58 -4.22
C ARG A 70 2.48 3.65 -3.56
N VAL A 71 1.90 4.84 -3.52
CA VAL A 71 0.58 5.09 -2.93
C VAL A 71 -0.21 6.00 -3.86
N LYS A 72 -1.34 5.52 -4.34
CA LYS A 72 -2.28 6.25 -5.19
C LYS A 72 -3.68 6.18 -4.61
N PHE A 73 -4.35 7.31 -4.54
CA PHE A 73 -5.77 7.43 -4.21
C PHE A 73 -6.48 8.21 -5.30
N ASP A 74 -7.64 7.73 -5.72
CA ASP A 74 -8.55 8.39 -6.64
C ASP A 74 -9.95 8.49 -6.00
N PHE A 75 -10.69 9.56 -6.31
CA PHE A 75 -11.99 9.88 -5.70
C PHE A 75 -13.05 9.99 -6.79
N PRO A 76 -13.57 8.87 -7.33
CA PRO A 76 -14.56 8.90 -8.41
C PRO A 76 -15.90 9.40 -7.88
N ASN A 77 -16.60 10.21 -8.69
CA ASN A 77 -17.92 10.74 -8.33
C ASN A 77 -19.05 9.73 -8.57
N ASP A 78 -18.80 8.72 -9.38
CA ASP A 78 -19.76 7.70 -9.83
C ASP A 78 -19.70 6.39 -9.02
N THR A 79 -18.71 6.26 -8.14
CA THR A 79 -18.56 5.10 -7.27
C THR A 79 -19.00 5.42 -5.84
N GLY A 80 -19.47 4.40 -5.12
CA GLY A 80 -19.87 4.54 -3.71
C GLY A 80 -18.71 4.57 -2.72
N TYR A 81 -17.46 4.45 -3.19
CA TYR A 81 -16.25 4.36 -2.36
C TYR A 81 -15.01 4.85 -3.14
N ASP A 82 -13.98 5.25 -2.40
CA ASP A 82 -12.76 5.78 -2.99
C ASP A 82 -11.85 4.65 -3.49
N HIS A 83 -11.06 4.91 -4.51
CA HIS A 83 -10.15 3.92 -5.07
C HIS A 83 -8.73 4.14 -4.56
N TYR A 84 -7.98 3.06 -4.38
CA TYR A 84 -6.55 3.18 -4.08
C TYR A 84 -5.73 2.00 -4.59
N GLU A 85 -4.43 2.27 -4.71
CA GLU A 85 -3.38 1.30 -4.99
C GLU A 85 -2.21 1.61 -4.05
N ILE A 86 -1.84 0.65 -3.20
CA ILE A 86 -0.70 0.74 -2.29
C ILE A 86 0.22 -0.44 -2.58
N GLN A 87 1.41 -0.17 -3.11
CA GLN A 87 2.36 -1.20 -3.55
C GLN A 87 3.71 -1.10 -2.86
N TRP A 88 4.15 -2.22 -2.30
CA TRP A 88 5.51 -2.50 -1.85
C TRP A 88 6.28 -3.18 -2.98
N ILE A 89 7.37 -2.56 -3.46
CA ILE A 89 8.10 -3.00 -4.65
C ILE A 89 9.56 -3.27 -4.27
N ASP A 90 9.93 -4.55 -4.30
CA ASP A 90 11.29 -5.01 -4.10
C ASP A 90 11.98 -5.22 -5.46
N GLY A 91 12.71 -4.20 -5.89
CA GLY A 91 13.40 -4.20 -7.19
C GLY A 91 14.57 -5.20 -7.26
N GLU A 92 15.26 -5.45 -6.14
CA GLU A 92 16.35 -6.42 -6.08
C GLU A 92 15.80 -7.86 -6.12
N GLY A 93 14.70 -8.10 -5.39
CA GLY A 93 13.98 -9.38 -5.40
C GLY A 93 13.09 -9.60 -6.63
N CYS A 94 12.95 -8.61 -7.52
CA CYS A 94 12.06 -8.66 -8.69
C CYS A 94 10.59 -9.00 -8.37
N TYR A 95 10.07 -8.63 -7.20
CA TYR A 95 8.68 -8.88 -6.82
C TYR A 95 8.04 -7.63 -6.21
N SER A 96 6.72 -7.58 -6.27
CA SER A 96 5.94 -6.55 -5.59
C SER A 96 4.66 -7.14 -5.04
N PHE A 97 4.15 -6.53 -3.98
CA PHE A 97 2.81 -6.84 -3.52
C PHE A 97 2.09 -5.59 -3.06
N GLY A 98 0.77 -5.65 -2.99
CA GLY A 98 -0.01 -4.49 -2.61
C GLY A 98 -1.48 -4.75 -2.45
N TRP A 99 -2.20 -3.68 -2.14
CA TRP A 99 -3.65 -3.67 -1.98
C TRP A 99 -4.27 -2.70 -2.98
N HIS A 100 -5.33 -3.17 -3.60
CA HIS A 100 -6.04 -2.50 -4.67
C HIS A 100 -7.50 -2.43 -4.26
N GLN A 101 -8.05 -1.22 -4.16
CA GLN A 101 -9.47 -0.97 -3.96
C GLN A 101 -10.00 -0.32 -5.23
N ASP A 102 -10.66 -1.12 -6.06
CA ASP A 102 -11.16 -0.73 -7.37
C ASP A 102 -12.31 -1.67 -7.80
N GLU A 103 -12.70 -1.62 -9.07
CA GLU A 103 -13.77 -2.44 -9.64
C GLU A 103 -13.24 -3.52 -10.61
N THR A 104 -11.92 -3.74 -10.68
CA THR A 104 -11.29 -4.57 -11.71
C THR A 104 -11.48 -6.08 -11.49
N HIS A 105 -11.64 -6.49 -10.23
CA HIS A 105 -11.76 -7.89 -9.80
C HIS A 105 -12.97 -8.10 -8.89
N PRO A 106 -14.19 -7.97 -9.43
CA PRO A 106 -15.42 -7.97 -8.62
C PRO A 106 -15.66 -9.30 -7.88
N ASP A 107 -15.09 -10.41 -8.34
CA ASP A 107 -15.14 -11.72 -7.68
C ASP A 107 -14.34 -11.77 -6.37
N LEU A 108 -13.40 -10.84 -6.17
CA LEU A 108 -12.60 -10.70 -4.95
C LEU A 108 -13.18 -9.67 -3.97
N GLY A 109 -14.31 -9.05 -4.31
CA GLY A 109 -14.93 -7.97 -3.54
C GLY A 109 -14.39 -6.59 -3.92
N LYS A 110 -14.60 -5.60 -3.04
CA LYS A 110 -14.23 -4.20 -3.29
C LYS A 110 -12.73 -3.92 -3.14
N CYS A 111 -12.02 -4.81 -2.47
CA CYS A 111 -10.58 -4.70 -2.28
C CYS A 111 -9.94 -6.07 -2.41
N HIS A 112 -8.77 -6.11 -3.03
CA HIS A 112 -7.98 -7.32 -3.17
C HIS A 112 -6.51 -7.01 -2.94
N PHE A 113 -5.79 -8.05 -2.52
CA PHE A 113 -4.35 -8.08 -2.50
C PHE A 113 -3.83 -8.68 -3.80
N GLN A 114 -2.68 -8.19 -4.26
CA GLN A 114 -1.97 -8.71 -5.41
C GLN A 114 -0.50 -8.96 -5.05
N LEU A 115 0.04 -10.09 -5.49
CA LEU A 115 1.48 -10.41 -5.49
C LEU A 115 1.90 -10.63 -6.94
N ASP A 116 2.89 -9.86 -7.37
CA ASP A 116 3.49 -9.89 -8.69
C ASP A 116 4.96 -10.30 -8.59
N HIS A 117 5.45 -10.97 -9.63
CA HIS A 117 6.85 -11.31 -9.81
C HIS A 117 7.24 -11.01 -11.24
N ARG A 118 8.22 -10.13 -11.43
CA ARG A 118 8.56 -9.54 -12.73
C ARG A 118 7.31 -8.89 -13.33
N ASP A 119 6.89 -9.34 -14.51
CA ASP A 119 5.72 -8.80 -15.24
C ASP A 119 4.47 -9.68 -15.09
N GLU A 120 4.46 -10.64 -14.16
CA GLU A 120 3.36 -11.58 -13.96
C GLU A 120 2.70 -11.44 -12.59
N THR A 121 1.37 -11.39 -12.57
CA THR A 121 0.60 -11.60 -11.35
C THR A 121 0.64 -13.06 -10.94
N VAL A 122 1.22 -13.33 -9.77
CA VAL A 122 1.38 -14.67 -9.21
C VAL A 122 0.20 -15.06 -8.33
N ALA A 123 -0.35 -14.10 -7.58
CA ALA A 123 -1.52 -14.35 -6.75
C ALA A 123 -2.40 -13.10 -6.62
N ARG A 124 -3.72 -13.34 -6.54
CA ARG A 124 -4.70 -12.39 -6.05
C ARG A 124 -5.57 -13.03 -4.98
N LYS A 125 -5.94 -12.25 -3.97
CA LYS A 125 -6.77 -12.71 -2.86
C LYS A 125 -7.69 -11.59 -2.38
N PRO A 126 -8.89 -11.90 -1.88
CA PRO A 126 -9.76 -10.90 -1.26
C PRO A 126 -9.04 -10.21 -0.11
N ALA A 127 -9.29 -8.92 0.04
CA ALA A 127 -8.79 -8.11 1.14
C ALA A 127 -9.91 -7.31 1.81
N VAL A 128 -9.74 -6.99 3.08
CA VAL A 128 -10.67 -6.17 3.87
C VAL A 128 -10.79 -4.81 3.22
N PHE A 129 -12.03 -4.42 2.99
CA PHE A 129 -12.37 -3.10 2.49
C PHE A 129 -12.25 -2.07 3.63
N HIS A 130 -11.54 -0.97 3.37
CA HIS A 130 -11.40 0.13 4.32
C HIS A 130 -12.02 1.39 3.72
N ASP A 131 -13.11 1.85 4.34
CA ASP A 131 -13.75 3.14 4.04
C ASP A 131 -13.33 4.17 5.09
N ASN A 132 -12.04 4.47 5.08
CA ASN A 132 -11.38 5.31 6.08
C ASN A 132 -10.58 6.41 5.38
N HIS A 133 -10.14 7.39 6.16
CA HIS A 133 -9.22 8.41 5.69
C HIS A 133 -7.94 7.80 5.07
N PRO A 134 -7.40 8.33 3.94
CA PRO A 134 -6.29 7.72 3.21
C PRO A 134 -5.04 7.43 4.04
N VAL A 135 -4.70 8.31 4.98
CA VAL A 135 -3.57 8.09 5.89
C VAL A 135 -3.81 6.88 6.80
N ASN A 136 -5.05 6.68 7.28
CA ASN A 136 -5.39 5.54 8.13
C ASN A 136 -5.36 4.23 7.33
N VAL A 137 -5.85 4.25 6.09
CA VAL A 137 -5.75 3.10 5.17
C VAL A 137 -4.28 2.75 4.95
N LEU A 138 -3.43 3.74 4.64
CA LEU A 138 -2.00 3.52 4.44
C LEU A 138 -1.32 2.94 5.68
N GLU A 139 -1.58 3.50 6.86
CA GLU A 139 -1.04 3.01 8.13
C GLU A 139 -1.44 1.55 8.39
N GLN A 140 -2.73 1.23 8.20
CA GLN A 140 -3.24 -0.15 8.32
C GLN A 140 -2.54 -1.09 7.34
N ARG A 141 -2.44 -0.74 6.06
CA ARG A 141 -1.73 -1.56 5.07
C ARG A 141 -0.26 -1.76 5.41
N LEU A 142 0.44 -0.71 5.81
CA LEU A 142 1.86 -0.81 6.18
C LEU A 142 2.08 -1.66 7.43
N SER A 143 1.14 -1.64 8.39
CA SER A 143 1.21 -2.53 9.57
C SER A 143 1.15 -4.02 9.22
N LEU A 144 0.60 -4.37 8.06
CA LEU A 144 0.49 -5.76 7.59
C LEU A 144 1.73 -6.25 6.84
N VAL A 145 2.61 -5.34 6.40
CA VAL A 145 3.76 -5.65 5.53
C VAL A 145 4.65 -6.75 6.11
N ALA A 146 5.00 -6.67 7.40
CA ALA A 146 5.82 -7.69 8.05
C ALA A 146 5.17 -9.08 7.99
N SER A 147 3.89 -9.18 8.33
CA SER A 147 3.14 -10.44 8.26
C SER A 147 2.97 -10.97 6.83
N ILE A 148 2.89 -10.09 5.82
CA ILE A 148 2.91 -10.51 4.42
C ILE A 148 4.26 -11.10 4.03
N LEU A 149 5.36 -10.43 4.42
CA LEU A 149 6.71 -10.91 4.14
C LEU A 149 6.96 -12.29 4.76
N GLU A 150 6.45 -12.54 5.97
CA GLU A 150 6.55 -13.85 6.64
C GLU A 150 5.87 -15.00 5.87
N VAL A 151 4.77 -14.72 5.16
CA VAL A 151 4.05 -15.76 4.41
C VAL A 151 4.51 -15.91 2.97
N ILE A 152 5.32 -14.99 2.45
CA ILE A 152 5.94 -15.12 1.12
C ILE A 152 7.03 -16.19 1.19
N ALA A 153 6.74 -17.35 0.59
CA ALA A 153 7.69 -18.43 0.39
C ALA A 153 8.22 -18.44 -1.04
N TRP A 154 9.44 -18.92 -1.20
CA TRP A 154 10.09 -19.02 -2.51
C TRP A 154 10.23 -20.49 -2.92
N GLU A 155 9.78 -20.81 -4.13
CA GLU A 155 9.95 -22.13 -4.74
C GLU A 155 10.36 -21.95 -6.20
N ASN A 156 11.49 -22.56 -6.60
CA ASN A 156 12.01 -22.48 -7.97
C ASN A 156 12.10 -21.05 -8.53
N ASP A 157 12.67 -20.11 -7.75
CA ASP A 157 12.81 -18.69 -8.14
C ASP A 157 11.47 -17.98 -8.40
N ARG A 158 10.39 -18.46 -7.80
CA ARG A 158 9.06 -17.83 -7.87
C ARG A 158 8.49 -17.64 -6.46
N PRO A 159 8.07 -16.41 -6.10
CA PRO A 159 7.40 -16.20 -4.83
C PRO A 159 6.01 -16.81 -4.87
N ARG A 160 5.52 -17.26 -3.73
CA ARG A 160 4.13 -17.67 -3.53
C ARG A 160 3.71 -17.35 -2.11
N LEU A 161 2.41 -17.31 -1.90
CA LEU A 161 1.84 -17.22 -0.56
C LEU A 161 1.79 -18.65 0.00
N SER A 162 2.60 -18.93 1.03
CA SER A 162 2.61 -20.23 1.72
C SER A 162 1.28 -20.51 2.43
N GLN A 163 0.65 -19.46 2.90
CA GLN A 163 -0.71 -19.41 3.42
C GLN A 163 -1.30 -18.03 3.12
N TRP A 164 -2.63 -17.92 3.08
CA TRP A 164 -3.27 -16.61 3.08
C TRP A 164 -3.40 -16.12 4.54
N PRO A 165 -2.94 -14.91 4.89
CA PRO A 165 -2.88 -14.44 6.28
C PRO A 165 -4.28 -14.24 6.92
N PRO A 166 -4.38 -13.86 8.22
CA PRO A 166 -5.67 -13.82 8.95
C PRO A 166 -6.63 -12.77 8.39
N ALA A 167 -7.88 -12.79 8.88
CA ALA A 167 -9.07 -12.13 8.33
C ALA A 167 -8.99 -10.61 8.03
N ASP A 168 -7.89 -9.94 8.39
CA ASP A 168 -7.73 -8.48 8.34
C ASP A 168 -6.81 -7.98 7.20
N VAL A 169 -6.33 -8.88 6.33
CA VAL A 169 -5.54 -8.53 5.13
C VAL A 169 -6.38 -7.81 4.11
#